data_AF-A0A956SPR0-F1
#
_entry.id   AF-A0A956SPR0-F1
#
_cell.length_a   1.000
_cell.length_b   1.000
_cell.length_c   1.000
_cell.angle_alpha   90.00
_cell.angle_beta   90.00
_cell.angle_gamma   90.00
#
_symmetry.space_group_name_H-M   'P 1'
#
loop_
_entity.id
_entity.type
_entity.pdbx_description
1 polymer ?
#
loop_
_entity_poly.entity_id
_entity_poly.type
_entity_poly.pdbx_seq_one_letter_code
_entity_poly.pdbx_strand_id
1 'polypeptide(L)'
;MEYFKWRRSKKIPPFKRYWKKILKKESNLSYTSYSYYSMFGQRLEAAIVSEMLDYDSILSTTYAIYQSIIKAVEENNYDRLSEILNKKIDKNLSSYMKTSLKTLKKHLPYIKNTFSYPYSNGKIEGINNKIKVLNRVAYGYRNFSNYKSRIILHFNMKPKVRKNEDEEQKNTCSAAA
;
A
#
# COMPACT_ATOMS: atom_id res chain seq x y z
N MET A 1 15.80 23.13 -33.77
CA MET A 1 14.70 23.30 -32.78
C MET A 1 13.46 22.57 -33.28
N GLU A 2 13.37 21.26 -33.02
CA GLU A 2 12.17 20.47 -33.33
C GLU A 2 11.25 20.42 -32.10
N TYR A 3 10.38 21.42 -31.97
CA TYR A 3 9.29 21.36 -31.00
C TYR A 3 7.99 20.90 -31.67
N PHE A 4 7.45 19.81 -31.13
CA PHE A 4 6.01 19.51 -31.05
C PHE A 4 5.27 19.13 -32.34
N LYS A 5 5.44 17.87 -32.76
CA LYS A 5 4.47 17.14 -33.58
C LYS A 5 3.61 16.19 -32.72
N TRP A 6 2.97 16.71 -31.67
CA TRP A 6 2.05 15.94 -30.81
C TRP A 6 0.63 15.86 -31.40
N ARG A 7 0.51 15.51 -32.69
CA ARG A 7 -0.79 15.48 -33.38
C ARG A 7 -0.96 14.22 -34.22
N ARG A 8 -0.92 13.04 -33.58
CA ARG A 8 -1.38 11.76 -34.18
C ARG A 8 -1.54 10.64 -33.14
N SER A 9 -2.61 10.70 -32.35
CA SER A 9 -3.31 9.52 -31.81
C SER A 9 -4.53 10.01 -31.03
N LYS A 10 -5.75 9.69 -31.50
CA LYS A 10 -6.99 9.93 -30.74
C LYS A 10 -7.03 9.15 -29.40
N LYS A 11 -6.06 8.28 -29.12
CA LYS A 11 -6.03 7.36 -27.97
C LYS A 11 -5.50 8.00 -26.67
N ILE A 12 -4.57 8.95 -26.73
CA ILE A 12 -3.90 9.46 -25.53
C ILE A 12 -4.73 10.49 -24.71
N PRO A 13 -5.56 11.36 -25.32
CA PRO A 13 -6.33 12.37 -24.58
C PRO A 13 -7.30 11.78 -23.53
N PRO A 14 -8.04 10.69 -23.81
CA PRO A 14 -8.92 10.06 -22.82
C PRO A 14 -8.18 9.52 -21.60
N PHE A 15 -7.07 8.80 -21.79
CA PHE A 15 -6.25 8.30 -20.68
C PHE A 15 -5.72 9.43 -19.82
N LYS A 16 -5.21 10.50 -20.41
CA LYS A 16 -4.70 11.65 -19.65
C LYS A 16 -5.80 12.36 -18.84
N ARG A 17 -7.03 12.42 -19.35
CA ARG A 17 -8.15 13.12 -18.67
C ARG A 17 -8.85 12.26 -17.64
N TYR A 18 -9.04 10.97 -17.93
CA TYR A 18 -9.88 10.07 -17.15
C TYR A 18 -9.10 8.95 -16.44
N TRP A 19 -7.77 9.03 -16.34
CA TRP A 19 -6.94 8.05 -15.61
C TRP A 19 -7.44 7.74 -14.19
N LYS A 20 -8.00 8.74 -13.48
CA LYS A 20 -8.57 8.54 -12.13
C LYS A 20 -9.73 7.55 -12.11
N LYS A 21 -10.44 7.38 -13.24
CA LYS A 21 -11.54 6.42 -13.37
C LYS A 21 -11.05 4.98 -13.39
N ILE A 22 -9.91 4.74 -14.04
CA ILE A 22 -9.24 3.43 -14.04
C ILE A 22 -8.72 3.07 -12.64
N LEU A 23 -8.33 4.05 -11.82
CA LEU A 23 -7.86 3.77 -10.46
C LEU A 23 -9.01 3.60 -9.44
N LYS A 24 -10.25 3.85 -9.84
CA LYS A 24 -11.40 3.68 -8.96
C LYS A 24 -11.65 2.19 -8.74
N LYS A 25 -12.07 1.81 -7.54
CA LYS A 25 -12.56 0.45 -7.29
C LYS A 25 -13.75 0.16 -8.20
N GLU A 26 -13.81 -1.06 -8.72
CA GLU A 26 -14.91 -1.48 -9.58
C GLU A 26 -16.27 -1.33 -8.91
N SER A 27 -16.38 -1.72 -7.63
CA SER A 27 -17.59 -1.59 -6.79
C SER A 27 -18.11 -0.15 -6.68
N ASN A 28 -17.24 0.84 -6.84
CA ASN A 28 -17.58 2.26 -6.73
C ASN A 28 -17.89 2.90 -8.09
N LEU A 29 -17.75 2.20 -9.22
CA LEU A 29 -18.06 2.74 -10.54
C LEU A 29 -19.59 2.87 -10.71
N SER A 30 -20.03 3.92 -11.38
CA SER A 30 -21.45 4.03 -11.75
C SER A 30 -21.78 3.13 -12.94
N TYR A 31 -22.69 2.19 -12.70
CA TYR A 31 -23.30 1.31 -13.71
C TYR A 31 -24.71 1.76 -14.12
N THR A 32 -25.37 2.59 -13.32
CA THR A 32 -26.78 2.96 -13.52
C THR A 32 -26.97 4.42 -13.89
N SER A 33 -26.09 5.32 -13.44
CA SER A 33 -26.23 6.75 -13.69
C SER A 33 -25.39 7.23 -14.87
N TYR A 34 -26.05 7.92 -15.80
CA TYR A 34 -25.38 8.60 -16.91
C TYR A 34 -24.78 9.91 -16.43
N SER A 35 -23.58 10.21 -16.92
CA SER A 35 -22.91 11.50 -16.69
C SER A 35 -22.34 12.01 -18.01
N TYR A 36 -22.23 13.33 -18.13
CA TYR A 36 -21.64 13.94 -19.32
C TYR A 36 -20.11 13.97 -19.20
N TYR A 37 -19.43 13.38 -20.18
CA TYR A 37 -17.98 13.36 -20.30
C TYR A 37 -17.60 14.03 -21.62
N SER A 38 -16.85 15.13 -21.56
CA SER A 38 -16.60 15.95 -22.76
C SER A 38 -15.89 15.23 -23.92
N MET A 39 -15.25 14.06 -23.74
CA MET A 39 -14.72 13.25 -24.85
C MET A 39 -15.61 12.07 -25.26
N PHE A 40 -16.60 11.70 -24.45
CA PHE A 40 -17.43 10.49 -24.65
C PHE A 40 -18.93 10.78 -24.74
N GLY A 41 -19.37 12.01 -24.48
CA GLY A 41 -20.77 12.40 -24.38
C GLY A 41 -21.42 11.92 -23.09
N GLN A 42 -22.74 11.70 -23.12
CA GLN A 42 -23.47 11.08 -22.00
C GLN A 42 -23.20 9.58 -21.98
N ARG A 43 -22.49 9.12 -20.95
CA ARG A 43 -22.12 7.70 -20.79
C ARG A 43 -22.16 7.29 -19.33
N LEU A 44 -22.14 5.98 -19.11
CA LEU A 44 -21.88 5.37 -17.81
C LEU A 44 -20.38 5.42 -17.51
N GLU A 45 -20.02 5.53 -16.23
CA GLU A 45 -18.62 5.55 -15.81
C GLU A 45 -17.93 4.21 -16.15
N ALA A 46 -18.62 3.09 -15.91
CA ALA A 46 -18.13 1.75 -16.25
C ALA A 46 -17.90 1.56 -17.75
N ALA A 47 -18.79 2.12 -18.59
CA ALA A 47 -18.66 2.02 -20.05
C ALA A 47 -17.40 2.74 -20.56
N ILE A 48 -17.07 3.90 -19.99
CA ILE A 48 -15.84 4.63 -20.33
C ILE A 48 -14.61 3.82 -19.93
N VAL A 49 -14.62 3.23 -18.73
CA VAL A 49 -13.49 2.39 -18.29
C VAL A 49 -13.34 1.19 -19.21
N SER A 50 -14.42 0.50 -19.58
CA SER A 50 -14.37 -0.62 -20.53
C SER A 50 -13.76 -0.21 -21.87
N GLU A 51 -14.25 0.87 -22.47
CA GLU A 51 -13.74 1.37 -23.76
C GLU A 51 -12.25 1.77 -23.67
N MET A 52 -11.84 2.34 -22.53
CA MET A 52 -10.43 2.65 -22.29
C MET A 52 -9.57 1.38 -22.19
N LEU A 53 -10.07 0.31 -21.56
CA LEU A 53 -9.34 -0.95 -21.44
C LEU A 53 -9.23 -1.69 -22.79
N ASP A 54 -10.19 -1.49 -23.71
CA ASP A 54 -10.17 -2.08 -25.04
C ASP A 54 -8.99 -1.59 -25.90
N TYR A 55 -8.39 -0.43 -25.58
CA TYR A 55 -7.26 0.09 -26.34
C TYR A 55 -5.96 -0.72 -26.18
N ASP A 56 -5.78 -1.42 -25.07
CA ASP A 56 -4.57 -2.19 -24.78
C ASP A 56 -4.90 -3.46 -23.96
N SER A 57 -4.63 -4.63 -24.57
CA SER A 57 -4.87 -5.93 -23.96
C SER A 57 -4.01 -6.17 -22.71
N ILE A 58 -2.81 -5.60 -22.64
CA ILE A 58 -1.94 -5.68 -21.46
C ILE A 58 -2.57 -4.92 -20.30
N LEU A 59 -3.10 -3.71 -20.57
CA LEU A 59 -3.77 -2.90 -19.57
C LEU A 59 -5.04 -3.60 -19.06
N SER A 60 -5.86 -4.13 -19.96
CA SER A 60 -7.11 -4.84 -19.63
C SER A 60 -6.85 -6.03 -18.69
N THR A 61 -5.91 -6.90 -19.05
CA THR A 61 -5.53 -8.05 -18.22
C THR A 61 -4.93 -7.63 -16.87
N THR A 62 -4.08 -6.61 -16.86
CA THR A 62 -3.49 -6.05 -15.64
C THR A 62 -4.56 -5.46 -14.71
N TYR A 63 -5.52 -4.74 -15.26
CA TYR A 63 -6.62 -4.13 -14.53
C TYR A 63 -7.53 -5.19 -13.89
N ALA A 64 -7.88 -6.25 -14.62
CA ALA A 64 -8.71 -7.34 -14.09
C ALA A 64 -8.07 -7.99 -12.85
N ILE A 65 -6.76 -8.28 -12.91
CA ILE A 65 -6.02 -8.83 -11.76
C ILE A 65 -6.00 -7.81 -10.62
N TYR A 66 -5.68 -6.56 -10.90
CA TYR A 66 -5.65 -5.50 -9.89
C TYR A 66 -6.98 -5.36 -9.13
N GLN A 67 -8.11 -5.30 -9.85
CA GLN A 67 -9.44 -5.21 -9.24
C GLN A 67 -9.79 -6.48 -8.45
N SER A 68 -9.38 -7.66 -8.94
CA SER A 68 -9.61 -8.92 -8.23
C SER A 68 -8.90 -8.96 -6.87
N ILE A 69 -7.68 -8.41 -6.78
CA ILE A 69 -6.91 -8.30 -5.53
C ILE A 69 -7.61 -7.32 -4.59
N ILE A 70 -8.00 -6.14 -5.07
CA ILE A 70 -8.72 -5.15 -4.25
C ILE A 70 -9.99 -5.76 -3.66
N LYS A 71 -10.77 -6.47 -4.49
CA LYS A 71 -12.01 -7.11 -4.07
C LYS A 71 -11.77 -8.17 -2.99
N ALA A 72 -10.76 -9.02 -3.16
CA ALA A 72 -10.41 -10.03 -2.16
C ALA A 72 -9.99 -9.42 -0.82
N VAL A 73 -9.25 -8.30 -0.84
CA VAL A 73 -8.86 -7.56 0.38
C VAL A 73 -10.07 -6.90 1.04
N GLU A 74 -10.98 -6.31 0.26
CA GLU A 74 -12.19 -5.64 0.76
C GLU A 74 -13.18 -6.63 1.40
N GLU A 75 -13.33 -7.81 0.80
CA GLU A 75 -14.13 -8.91 1.35
C GLU A 75 -13.45 -9.63 2.54
N ASN A 76 -12.24 -9.20 2.91
CA ASN A 76 -11.40 -9.83 3.94
C ASN A 76 -11.22 -11.35 3.71
N ASN A 77 -11.15 -11.77 2.43
CA ASN A 77 -11.06 -13.16 2.03
C ASN A 77 -9.62 -13.51 1.62
N TYR A 78 -8.89 -14.07 2.57
CA TYR A 78 -7.50 -14.50 2.38
C TYR A 78 -7.36 -15.64 1.36
N ASP A 79 -8.26 -16.61 1.37
CA ASP A 79 -8.17 -17.79 0.51
C ASP A 79 -8.30 -17.37 -0.97
N ARG A 80 -9.25 -16.49 -1.26
CA ARG A 80 -9.43 -15.88 -2.59
C ARG A 80 -8.18 -15.12 -3.05
N LEU A 81 -7.55 -14.34 -2.15
CA LEU A 81 -6.30 -13.64 -2.46
C LEU A 81 -5.17 -14.65 -2.74
N SER A 82 -5.08 -15.72 -1.97
CA SER A 82 -4.05 -16.76 -2.15
C SER A 82 -4.22 -17.50 -3.47
N GLU A 83 -5.45 -17.77 -3.88
CA GLU A 83 -5.78 -18.41 -5.15
C GLU A 83 -5.38 -17.51 -6.34
N ILE A 84 -5.74 -16.22 -6.28
CA ILE A 84 -5.36 -15.22 -7.29
C ILE A 84 -3.84 -15.15 -7.45
N LEU A 85 -3.09 -15.12 -6.34
CA LEU A 85 -1.62 -15.03 -6.36
C LEU A 85 -0.91 -16.32 -6.78
N ASN A 86 -1.57 -17.47 -6.65
CA ASN A 86 -1.04 -18.77 -7.06
C ASN A 86 -1.41 -19.17 -8.48
N LYS A 87 -2.39 -18.51 -9.09
CA LYS A 87 -2.77 -18.71 -10.49
C LYS A 87 -1.58 -18.46 -11.42
N LYS A 88 -1.52 -19.22 -12.51
CA LYS A 88 -0.49 -19.05 -13.55
C LYS A 88 -0.52 -17.63 -14.09
N ILE A 89 0.63 -16.97 -14.05
CA ILE A 89 0.78 -15.59 -14.54
C ILE A 89 0.62 -15.58 -16.06
N ASP A 90 -0.33 -14.77 -16.54
CA ASP A 90 -0.53 -14.58 -17.98
C ASP A 90 0.69 -13.92 -18.63
N LYS A 91 1.02 -14.36 -19.85
CA LYS A 91 2.15 -13.81 -20.62
C LYS A 91 1.95 -12.31 -20.88
N ASN A 92 0.71 -11.90 -21.13
CA ASN A 92 0.30 -10.52 -21.47
C ASN A 92 0.20 -9.58 -20.26
N LEU A 93 0.66 -9.99 -19.07
CA LEU A 93 0.67 -9.13 -17.90
C LEU A 93 1.87 -8.16 -17.91
N SER A 94 1.63 -6.91 -17.50
CA SER A 94 2.68 -5.89 -17.34
C SER A 94 3.82 -6.36 -16.43
N SER A 95 5.08 -6.04 -16.78
CA SER A 95 6.25 -6.47 -16.01
C SER A 95 6.21 -5.94 -14.56
N TYR A 96 5.74 -4.71 -14.37
CA TYR A 96 5.56 -4.10 -13.05
C TYR A 96 4.58 -4.90 -12.21
N MET A 97 3.44 -5.30 -12.79
CA MET A 97 2.46 -6.11 -12.07
C MET A 97 3.01 -7.50 -11.73
N LYS A 98 3.77 -8.12 -12.63
CA LYS A 98 4.47 -9.40 -12.33
C LYS A 98 5.39 -9.27 -11.12
N THR A 99 6.13 -8.18 -11.02
CA THR A 99 6.99 -7.89 -9.86
C THR A 99 6.16 -7.69 -8.59
N SER A 100 5.08 -6.90 -8.65
CA SER A 100 4.16 -6.71 -7.53
C SER A 100 3.56 -8.04 -7.04
N LEU A 101 3.09 -8.91 -7.94
CA LEU A 101 2.56 -10.23 -7.60
C LEU A 101 3.61 -11.12 -6.92
N LYS A 102 4.86 -11.12 -7.41
CA LYS A 102 5.97 -11.85 -6.77
C LYS A 102 6.22 -11.36 -5.35
N THR A 103 6.24 -10.04 -5.15
CA THR A 103 6.42 -9.44 -3.82
C THR A 103 5.25 -9.79 -2.88
N LEU A 104 4.01 -9.69 -3.37
CA LEU A 104 2.83 -10.07 -2.60
C LEU A 104 2.89 -11.55 -2.22
N LYS A 105 3.26 -12.43 -3.16
CA LYS A 105 3.43 -13.87 -2.90
C LYS A 105 4.52 -14.15 -1.87
N LYS A 106 5.66 -13.44 -1.94
CA LYS A 106 6.75 -13.57 -0.96
C LYS A 106 6.30 -13.18 0.45
N HIS A 107 5.48 -12.13 0.57
CA HIS A 107 5.01 -11.63 1.87
C HIS A 107 3.63 -12.15 2.29
N LEU A 108 3.05 -13.07 1.52
CA LEU A 108 1.72 -13.64 1.73
C LEU A 108 1.52 -14.19 3.16
N PRO A 109 2.50 -14.89 3.79
CA PRO A 109 2.34 -15.34 5.18
C PRO A 109 2.17 -14.21 6.19
N TYR A 110 2.82 -13.05 5.97
CA TYR A 110 2.67 -11.88 6.84
C TYR A 110 1.37 -11.14 6.56
N ILE A 111 0.97 -11.07 5.29
CA ILE A 111 -0.31 -10.51 4.87
C ILE A 111 -1.46 -11.31 5.51
N LYS A 112 -1.36 -12.64 5.65
CA LYS A 112 -2.37 -13.45 6.36
C LYS A 112 -2.73 -12.89 7.75
N ASN A 113 -1.75 -12.35 8.46
CA ASN A 113 -1.98 -11.77 9.79
C ASN A 113 -2.89 -10.53 9.72
N THR A 114 -2.84 -9.74 8.66
CA THR A 114 -3.72 -8.56 8.52
C THR A 114 -5.18 -8.94 8.30
N PHE A 115 -5.45 -10.14 7.77
CA PHE A 115 -6.81 -10.68 7.64
C PHE A 115 -7.32 -11.27 8.96
N SER A 116 -6.42 -11.80 9.79
CA SER A 116 -6.78 -12.46 11.05
C SER A 116 -6.95 -11.49 12.22
N TYR A 117 -6.20 -10.39 12.23
CA TYR A 117 -6.17 -9.45 13.35
C TYR A 117 -6.71 -8.06 12.96
N PRO A 118 -7.46 -7.38 13.85
CA PRO A 118 -7.99 -6.04 13.61
C PRO A 118 -6.95 -4.92 13.84
N TYR A 119 -5.66 -5.23 13.83
CA TYR A 119 -4.62 -4.24 14.08
C TYR A 119 -4.36 -3.39 12.83
N SER A 120 -4.45 -2.07 12.98
CA SER A 120 -4.07 -1.12 11.94
C SER A 120 -2.68 -0.54 12.18
N ASN A 121 -1.96 -0.27 11.09
CA ASN A 121 -0.67 0.41 11.15
C ASN A 121 -0.79 1.89 11.56
N GLY A 122 -2.01 2.45 11.64
CA GLY A 122 -2.26 3.87 11.89
C GLY A 122 -1.63 4.38 13.20
N LYS A 123 -1.62 3.57 14.27
CA LYS A 123 -0.96 3.94 15.54
C LYS A 123 0.56 4.06 15.37
N ILE A 124 1.18 3.13 14.65
CA ILE A 124 2.62 3.10 14.39
C ILE A 124 3.01 4.27 13.47
N GLU A 125 2.22 4.52 12.42
CA GLU A 125 2.39 5.66 11.52
C GLU A 125 2.26 6.99 12.26
N GLY A 126 1.28 7.11 13.17
CA GLY A 126 1.11 8.28 14.02
C GLY A 126 2.32 8.55 14.92
N ILE A 127 2.87 7.51 15.54
CA ILE A 127 4.11 7.59 16.33
C ILE A 127 5.28 8.02 15.44
N ASN A 128 5.46 7.39 14.29
CA ASN A 128 6.54 7.73 13.35
C ASN A 128 6.44 9.17 12.85
N ASN A 129 5.23 9.67 12.59
CA ASN A 129 5.01 11.06 12.19
C ASN A 129 5.34 12.04 13.32
N LYS A 130 4.93 11.75 14.56
CA LYS A 130 5.31 12.57 15.73
C LYS A 130 6.83 12.61 15.93
N ILE A 131 7.50 11.46 15.79
CA ILE A 131 8.96 11.37 15.86
C ILE A 131 9.62 12.23 14.76
N LYS A 132 9.10 12.16 13.52
CA LYS A 132 9.57 13.02 12.42
C LYS A 132 9.36 14.51 12.72
N VAL A 133 8.23 14.89 13.34
CA VAL A 133 7.97 16.28 13.77
C VAL A 133 8.98 16.71 14.83
N LEU A 134 9.26 15.89 15.83
CA LEU A 134 10.27 16.17 16.86
C LEU A 134 11.65 16.46 16.24
N ASN A 135 12.05 15.67 15.23
CA ASN A 135 13.30 15.92 14.52
C ASN A 135 13.32 17.25 13.77
N ARG A 136 12.23 17.62 13.11
CA ARG A 136 12.13 18.89 12.38
C ARG A 136 12.20 20.09 13.32
N VAL A 137 11.50 20.03 14.45
CA VAL A 137 11.48 21.11 15.46
C VAL A 137 12.84 21.27 16.14
N ALA A 138 13.56 20.17 16.35
CA ALA A 138 14.89 20.20 16.97
C ALA A 138 16.02 20.59 16.00
N TYR A 139 15.74 20.73 14.70
CA TYR A 139 16.76 20.89 13.65
C TYR A 139 17.82 19.77 13.64
N GLY A 140 17.40 18.57 14.07
CA GLY A 140 18.28 17.40 14.21
C GLY A 140 18.99 17.32 15.57
N TYR A 141 19.33 16.09 15.96
CA TYR A 141 20.04 15.81 17.20
C TYR A 141 21.46 15.36 16.91
N ARG A 142 22.44 15.95 17.59
CA ARG A 142 23.86 15.55 17.51
C ARG A 142 24.15 14.23 18.21
N ASN A 143 23.38 13.91 19.26
CA ASN A 143 23.56 12.71 20.08
C ASN A 143 22.26 11.88 20.10
N PHE A 144 22.36 10.60 19.72
CA PHE A 144 21.23 9.67 19.72
C PHE A 144 20.62 9.45 21.11
N SER A 145 21.42 9.47 22.17
CA SER A 145 20.93 9.34 23.54
C SER A 145 19.98 10.49 23.89
N ASN A 146 20.31 11.72 23.50
CA ASN A 146 19.46 12.89 23.72
C ASN A 146 18.17 12.81 22.90
N TYR A 147 18.27 12.33 21.66
CA TYR A 147 17.11 12.10 20.80
C TYR A 147 16.15 11.05 21.40
N LYS A 148 16.69 9.92 21.85
CA LYS A 148 15.93 8.86 22.51
C LYS A 148 15.25 9.38 23.78
N SER A 149 15.98 10.11 24.62
CA SER A 149 15.42 10.73 25.83
C SER A 149 14.28 11.70 25.49
N ARG A 150 14.43 12.52 24.44
CA ARG A 150 13.35 13.41 23.98
C ARG A 150 12.12 12.63 23.53
N ILE A 151 12.28 11.56 22.75
CA ILE A 151 11.17 10.71 22.30
C ILE A 151 10.44 10.13 23.52
N ILE A 152 11.17 9.53 24.46
CA ILE A 152 10.61 8.91 25.67
C ILE A 152 9.81 9.95 26.47
N LEU A 153 10.38 11.14 26.67
CA LEU A 153 9.71 12.27 27.33
C LEU A 153 8.44 12.70 26.59
N HIS A 154 8.48 12.84 25.27
CA HIS A 154 7.34 13.30 24.48
C HIS A 154 6.16 12.33 24.50
N PHE A 155 6.43 11.02 24.57
CA PHE A 155 5.39 10.01 24.67
C PHE A 155 5.02 9.65 26.12
N ASN A 156 5.55 10.36 27.12
CA ASN A 156 5.38 10.06 28.55
C ASN A 156 5.61 8.58 28.88
N MET A 157 6.54 7.93 28.17
CA MET A 157 6.85 6.53 28.38
C MET A 157 7.69 6.43 29.65
N LYS A 158 7.22 5.67 30.65
CA LYS A 158 8.04 5.39 31.83
C LYS A 158 9.30 4.65 31.38
N PRO A 159 10.50 5.09 31.77
CA PRO A 159 11.71 4.34 31.48
C PRO A 159 11.56 2.95 32.09
N LYS A 160 11.77 1.91 31.28
CA LYS A 160 11.77 0.54 31.76
C LYS A 160 12.99 0.42 32.69
N VAL A 161 12.75 0.48 34.01
CA VAL A 161 13.80 0.24 35.00
C VAL A 161 14.30 -1.17 34.72
N ARG A 162 15.57 -1.29 34.29
CA ARG A 162 16.22 -2.59 34.19
C ARG A 162 16.34 -3.09 35.62
N LYS A 163 15.63 -4.16 35.96
CA LYS A 163 16.01 -4.93 37.15
C LYS A 163 17.35 -5.56 36.81
N ASN A 164 18.38 -5.29 37.60
CA ASN A 164 19.64 -5.98 37.49
C ASN A 164 19.38 -7.42 37.94
N GLU A 165 19.25 -8.35 37.00
CA GLU A 165 19.21 -9.79 37.28
C GLU A 165 20.63 -10.33 37.63
N ASP A 166 21.62 -9.44 37.70
CA ASP A 166 23.04 -9.76 37.93
C ASP A 166 23.42 -9.96 39.42
N GLU A 167 22.50 -9.74 40.38
CA GLU A 167 22.76 -9.98 41.81
C GLU A 167 22.35 -11.38 42.29
N GLU A 168 21.48 -12.10 41.56
CA GLU A 168 21.01 -13.43 41.97
C GLU A 168 21.98 -14.58 41.59
N GLN A 169 22.94 -14.34 40.70
CA GLN A 169 23.97 -15.33 40.34
C GLN A 169 25.27 -15.22 41.18
N LYS A 170 25.51 -14.09 41.86
CA LYS A 170 26.66 -13.95 42.78
C LYS A 170 26.40 -14.55 44.16
N ASN A 171 25.14 -14.52 44.62
CA ASN A 171 24.78 -15.02 45.94
C ASN A 171 24.62 -16.56 45.99
N THR A 172 24.35 -17.20 44.85
CA THR A 172 24.31 -18.67 44.76
C THR A 172 25.70 -19.32 44.70
N CYS A 173 26.71 -18.58 44.24
CA CYS A 173 28.09 -19.09 44.15
C CYS A 173 28.91 -18.89 45.45
N SER A 174 28.49 -17.99 46.34
CA SER A 174 29.14 -17.74 47.65
C SER A 174 28.56 -18.57 48.81
N ALA A 175 27.42 -19.23 48.61
CA ALA A 175 26.78 -20.10 49.62
C ALA A 175 27.16 -21.59 49.47
N ALA A 176 28.05 -21.92 48.54
CA ALA A 176 28.51 -23.27 48.23
C ALA A 176 30.01 -23.50 48.54
N ALA A 177 30.64 -22.60 49.32
CA ALA A 177 31.99 -22.75 49.87
C ALA A 177 31.91 -22.90 51.39
#